data_AF-A0A1A9C2V5-F1
#
_entry.id   AF-A0A1A9C2V5-F1
#
_cell.length_a   1.000
_cell.length_b   1.000
_cell.length_c   1.000
_cell.angle_alpha   90.00
_cell.angle_beta   90.00
_cell.angle_gamma   90.00
#
_symmetry.space_group_name_H-M   'P 1'
#
loop_
_entity.id
_entity.type
_entity.pdbx_description
1 polymer ?
#
loop_
_entity_poly.entity_id
_entity_poly.type
_entity_poly.pdbx_seq_one_letter_code
_entity_poly.pdbx_strand_id
1 'polypeptide(L)'
;MKTRTAVVAALLAVGTLGLTACGSDDKADPAACKAAVAEQVSEAVKSGKEMGEDRPSACDGLSEKELDKIAREVASKEIEDSLGDLQESLDELEQSAP
;
A
#
# COMPACT_ATOMS: atom_id res chain seq x y z
N MET A 1 -28.26 49.17 30.84
CA MET A 1 -27.04 48.68 31.54
C MET A 1 -26.37 47.68 30.59
N LYS A 2 -25.22 48.00 29.96
CA LYS A 2 -23.85 47.56 30.34
C LYS A 2 -23.83 46.05 30.67
N THR A 3 -23.21 45.17 29.87
CA THR A 3 -21.77 44.98 29.55
C THR A 3 -21.63 44.11 28.27
N ARG A 4 -20.88 44.42 27.21
CA ARG A 4 -19.42 44.39 26.93
C ARG A 4 -18.65 43.10 27.32
N THR A 5 -17.76 42.69 26.40
CA THR A 5 -16.58 41.76 26.49
C THR A 5 -16.91 40.28 26.19
N ALA A 6 -16.56 39.62 25.07
CA ALA A 6 -15.32 39.43 24.29
C ALA A 6 -14.29 38.46 24.93
N VAL A 7 -13.63 37.63 24.09
CA VAL A 7 -12.34 36.90 24.28
C VAL A 7 -12.47 35.56 25.05
N VAL A 8 -11.87 34.40 24.73
CA VAL A 8 -10.94 33.88 23.70
C VAL A 8 -10.84 32.34 23.85
N ALA A 9 -10.54 31.69 22.73
CA ALA A 9 -9.76 30.45 22.49
C ALA A 9 -9.88 29.16 23.35
N ALA A 10 -9.74 28.08 22.56
CA ALA A 10 -9.06 26.82 22.86
C ALA A 10 -9.77 25.88 23.84
N LEU A 11 -10.32 24.80 23.26
CA LEU A 11 -9.71 23.47 23.37
C LEU A 11 -10.45 22.56 22.37
N LEU A 12 -9.89 22.42 21.17
CA LEU A 12 -10.08 21.21 20.39
C LEU A 12 -9.40 20.09 21.18
N ALA A 13 -10.12 19.53 22.14
CA ALA A 13 -9.82 18.22 22.67
C ALA A 13 -10.20 17.19 21.59
N VAL A 14 -9.41 17.14 20.52
CA VAL A 14 -9.24 15.91 19.75
C VAL A 14 -8.59 14.97 20.74
N GLY A 15 -9.45 14.18 21.40
CA GLY A 15 -9.02 13.05 22.19
C GLY A 15 -8.32 12.09 21.26
N THR A 16 -7.01 12.24 21.14
CA THR A 16 -6.10 11.13 20.86
C THR A 16 -6.30 10.13 22.00
N LEU A 17 -7.30 9.26 21.84
CA LEU A 17 -7.32 7.95 22.47
C LEU A 17 -6.16 7.15 21.87
N GLY A 18 -4.95 7.52 22.25
CA GLY A 18 -3.87 6.57 22.30
C GLY A 18 -4.18 5.65 23.47
N LEU A 19 -4.65 4.43 23.18
CA LEU A 19 -4.53 3.23 23.99
C LEU A 19 -5.26 2.05 23.30
N THR A 20 -4.78 1.70 22.09
CA THR A 20 -4.47 0.28 21.81
C THR A 20 -2.95 0.11 21.80
N ALA A 21 -2.30 0.63 22.84
CA ALA A 21 -1.08 0.01 23.37
C ALA A 21 -1.54 -1.11 24.32
N CYS A 22 -2.13 -2.15 23.73
CA CYS A 22 -2.44 -3.40 24.42
C CYS A 22 -1.54 -4.47 23.78
N GLY A 23 -0.28 -4.45 24.20
CA GLY A 23 0.66 -5.57 24.13
C GLY A 23 0.72 -6.36 22.82
N SER A 24 1.60 -5.94 21.92
CA SER A 24 2.64 -6.77 21.28
C SER A 24 3.48 -5.87 20.38
N ASP A 25 4.66 -6.32 19.99
CA ASP A 25 5.50 -5.72 18.96
C ASP A 25 4.71 -5.55 17.63
N ASP A 26 3.91 -4.50 17.46
CA ASP A 26 3.35 -4.10 16.15
C ASP A 26 4.43 -3.35 15.37
N LYS A 27 5.46 -4.10 14.98
CA LYS A 27 6.32 -3.74 13.85
C LYS A 27 5.39 -3.69 12.65
N ALA A 28 5.35 -2.57 11.92
CA ALA A 28 4.70 -2.52 10.62
C ALA A 28 5.13 -3.76 9.82
N ASP A 29 4.17 -4.58 9.38
CA ASP A 29 4.46 -5.87 8.74
C ASP A 29 4.75 -5.63 7.25
N PRO A 30 6.03 -5.66 6.81
CA PRO A 30 6.37 -5.36 5.44
C PRO A 30 5.84 -6.43 4.47
N ALA A 31 5.64 -7.66 4.95
CA ALA A 31 5.08 -8.74 4.16
C ALA A 31 3.58 -8.54 3.94
N ALA A 32 2.85 -8.13 4.98
CA ALA A 32 1.43 -7.79 4.86
C ALA A 32 1.22 -6.58 3.92
N CYS A 33 2.05 -5.54 4.04
CA CYS A 33 2.04 -4.41 3.11
C CYS A 33 2.31 -4.85 1.67
N LYS A 34 3.33 -5.70 1.46
CA LYS A 34 3.68 -6.22 0.12
C LYS A 34 2.54 -7.02 -0.50
N ALA A 35 1.86 -7.87 0.27
CA ALA A 35 0.71 -8.63 -0.20
C ALA A 35 -0.46 -7.70 -0.60
N ALA A 36 -0.76 -6.69 0.24
CA ALA A 36 -1.82 -5.74 -0.05
C ALA A 36 -1.53 -4.87 -1.29
N VAL A 37 -0.26 -4.45 -1.48
CA VAL A 37 0.16 -3.72 -2.68
C VAL A 37 0.05 -4.61 -3.91
N ALA A 38 0.50 -5.86 -3.86
CA ALA A 38 0.38 -6.81 -4.97
C ALA A 38 -1.09 -7.08 -5.36
N GLU A 39 -1.98 -7.18 -4.37
CA GLU A 39 -3.42 -7.34 -4.63
C GLU A 39 -4.00 -6.12 -5.35
N GLN A 40 -3.67 -4.90 -4.90
CA GLN A 40 -4.08 -3.67 -5.60
C GLN A 40 -3.55 -3.60 -7.03
N VAL A 41 -2.31 -4.05 -7.30
CA VAL A 41 -1.77 -4.17 -8.68
C VAL A 41 -2.61 -5.13 -9.49
N SER A 42 -2.86 -6.32 -8.97
CA SER A 42 -3.62 -7.35 -9.67
C SER A 42 -5.04 -6.88 -9.98
N GLU A 43 -5.71 -6.21 -9.03
CA GLU A 43 -7.05 -5.65 -9.24
C GLU A 43 -7.05 -4.51 -10.25
N ALA A 44 -6.07 -3.61 -10.22
CA ALA A 44 -5.89 -2.54 -11.20
C ALA A 44 -5.73 -3.10 -12.62
N VAL A 45 -4.86 -4.11 -12.78
CA VAL A 45 -4.64 -4.81 -14.05
C VAL A 45 -5.92 -5.50 -14.53
N LYS A 46 -6.62 -6.23 -13.66
CA LYS A 46 -7.87 -6.94 -14.00
C LYS A 46 -9.02 -5.99 -14.35
N SER A 47 -9.16 -4.90 -13.61
CA SER A 47 -10.25 -3.94 -13.78
C SER A 47 -9.97 -2.90 -14.87
N GLY A 48 -8.71 -2.78 -15.32
CA GLY A 48 -8.26 -1.72 -16.22
C GLY A 48 -8.35 -0.32 -15.60
N LYS A 49 -8.43 -0.23 -14.27
CA LYS A 49 -8.49 1.03 -13.52
C LYS A 49 -7.11 1.33 -12.93
N GLU A 50 -6.81 2.61 -12.81
CA GLU A 50 -5.64 3.06 -12.05
C GLU A 50 -5.81 2.65 -10.58
N MET A 51 -4.69 2.32 -9.93
CA MET A 51 -4.70 2.18 -8.47
C MET A 51 -5.15 3.49 -7.84
N GLY A 52 -5.93 3.38 -6.77
CA GLY A 52 -6.23 4.54 -5.94
C GLY A 52 -4.95 5.12 -5.34
N GLU A 53 -4.97 6.42 -5.02
CA GLU A 53 -3.88 7.09 -4.28
C GLU A 53 -3.78 6.59 -2.83
N ASP A 54 -4.75 5.78 -2.39
CA ASP A 54 -4.87 5.26 -1.03
C ASP A 54 -3.92 4.09 -0.76
N ARG A 55 -2.92 4.36 0.10
CA ARG A 55 -2.03 3.34 0.63
C ARG A 55 -2.81 2.31 1.48
N PRO A 56 -2.56 1.00 1.35
CA PRO A 56 -3.15 -0.01 2.24
C PRO A 56 -2.85 0.28 3.71
N SER A 57 -3.82 0.06 4.60
CA SER A 57 -3.59 0.18 6.05
C SER A 57 -2.54 -0.80 6.58
N ALA A 58 -2.30 -1.91 5.88
CA ALA A 58 -1.22 -2.85 6.17
C ALA A 58 0.18 -2.24 6.01
N CYS A 59 0.29 -1.10 5.33
CA CYS A 59 1.51 -0.33 5.14
C CYS A 59 1.65 0.82 6.15
N ASP A 60 0.73 0.96 7.10
CA ASP A 60 0.81 1.98 8.14
C ASP A 60 1.98 1.71 9.09
N GLY A 61 2.73 2.76 9.37
CA GLY A 61 3.96 2.68 10.17
C GLY A 61 5.24 2.38 9.37
N LEU A 62 5.15 2.08 8.07
CA LEU A 62 6.33 2.00 7.19
C LEU A 62 6.77 3.40 6.73
N SER A 63 8.08 3.58 6.64
CA SER A 63 8.67 4.78 6.03
C SER A 63 8.44 4.79 4.51
N GLU A 64 8.46 5.98 3.90
CA GLU A 64 8.35 6.13 2.45
C GLU A 64 9.41 5.31 1.68
N LYS A 65 10.60 5.15 2.24
CA LYS A 65 11.67 4.32 1.65
C LYS A 65 11.34 2.84 1.66
N GLU A 66 10.72 2.35 2.73
CA GLU A 66 10.27 0.95 2.82
C GLU A 66 9.12 0.70 1.84
N LEU A 67 8.22 1.68 1.67
CA LEU A 67 7.15 1.62 0.69
C LEU A 67 7.66 1.64 -0.75
N ASP A 68 8.60 2.53 -1.08
CA ASP A 68 9.23 2.57 -2.41
C ASP A 68 9.93 1.24 -2.71
N LYS A 69 10.62 0.65 -1.72
CA LYS A 69 11.23 -0.67 -1.87
C LYS A 69 10.17 -1.75 -2.13
N ILE A 70 9.09 -1.80 -1.35
CA ILE A 70 8.02 -2.79 -1.53
C ILE A 70 7.37 -2.64 -2.91
N ALA A 71 7.05 -1.41 -3.33
CA ALA A 71 6.46 -1.13 -4.63
C ALA A 71 7.37 -1.60 -5.77
N ARG A 72 8.68 -1.33 -5.69
CA ARG A 72 9.67 -1.83 -6.66
C ARG A 72 9.74 -3.34 -6.68
N GLU A 73 9.76 -4.01 -5.53
CA GLU A 73 9.80 -5.47 -5.46
C GLU A 73 8.57 -6.12 -6.06
N VAL A 74 7.38 -5.55 -5.84
CA VAL A 74 6.13 -6.04 -6.44
C VAL A 74 6.16 -5.84 -7.96
N ALA A 75 6.55 -4.65 -8.43
CA ALA A 75 6.65 -4.37 -9.86
C ALA A 75 7.68 -5.25 -10.57
N SER A 76 8.86 -5.46 -9.97
CA SER A 76 9.88 -6.37 -10.49
C SER A 76 9.34 -7.79 -10.63
N LYS A 77 8.64 -8.28 -9.60
CA LYS A 77 8.08 -9.63 -9.61
C LYS A 77 7.01 -9.82 -10.69
N GLU A 78 6.12 -8.86 -10.87
CA GLU A 78 5.11 -8.89 -11.95
C GLU A 78 5.77 -8.90 -13.35
N ILE A 79 6.86 -8.15 -13.52
CA ILE A 79 7.64 -8.15 -14.77
C ILE A 79 8.32 -9.50 -14.98
N GLU A 80 8.96 -10.06 -13.95
CA GLU A 80 9.61 -11.38 -14.02
C GLU A 80 8.61 -12.49 -14.35
N ASP A 81 7.44 -12.49 -13.68
CA ASP A 81 6.38 -13.46 -13.93
C ASP A 81 5.85 -13.30 -15.38
N SER A 82 5.62 -12.06 -15.85
CA SER A 82 5.20 -11.79 -17.24
C SER A 82 6.24 -12.20 -18.28
N LEU A 83 7.54 -11.99 -18.01
CA LEU A 83 8.62 -12.40 -18.91
C LEU A 83 8.77 -13.93 -18.95
N GLY A 84 8.53 -14.61 -17.83
CA GLY A 84 8.47 -16.06 -17.77
C GLY A 84 7.37 -16.64 -18.66
N ASP A 85 6.15 -16.09 -18.57
CA ASP A 85 5.02 -16.52 -19.41
C ASP A 85 5.29 -16.30 -20.91
N LEU A 86 5.94 -15.19 -21.26
CA LEU A 86 6.33 -14.90 -22.65
C LEU A 86 7.42 -15.86 -23.15
N GLN A 87 8.39 -16.20 -22.29
CA GLN A 87 9.44 -17.16 -22.63
C GLN A 87 8.85 -18.55 -22.86
N GLU A 88 7.99 -19.02 -21.96
CA GLU A 88 7.29 -20.31 -22.11
C GLU A 88 6.48 -20.37 -23.42
N SER A 89 5.79 -19.27 -23.75
CA SER A 89 5.06 -19.14 -25.01
C SER A 89 5.98 -19.17 -26.24
N LEU A 90 7.19 -18.60 -26.16
CA LEU A 90 8.17 -18.63 -27.24
C LEU A 90 8.74 -20.04 -27.45
N ASP A 91 9.09 -20.72 -26.36
CA ASP A 91 9.61 -22.09 -26.38
C ASP A 91 8.57 -23.06 -26.99
N GLU A 92 7.28 -22.91 -26.69
CA GLU A 92 6.20 -23.68 -27.34
C GLU A 92 6.07 -23.42 -28.85
N LEU A 93 6.24 -22.15 -29.28
CA LEU A 93 6.19 -21.78 -30.69
C LEU A 93 7.40 -22.31 -31.47
N GLU A 94 8.61 -22.26 -30.89
CA GLU A 94 9.82 -22.84 -31.50
C GLU A 94 9.73 -24.36 -31.61
N GLN A 95 9.15 -25.05 -30.62
CA GLN A 95 8.94 -26.50 -30.67
C GLN A 95 7.84 -26.93 -31.65
N SER A 96 6.91 -26.04 -31.97
CA SER A 96 5.79 -26.29 -32.89
C SER A 96 6.09 -25.90 -34.35
N ALA A 97 7.25 -25.30 -34.64
CA ALA A 97 7.69 -24.97 -35.99
C ALA A 97 8.33 -26.23 -36.66
N PRO A 98 7.80 -26.71 -37.81
CA PRO A 98 8.29 -27.91 -38.51
C PRO A 98 9.63 -27.69 -39.26
#